data_AF-A0A4S5CTN0-F1
#
_entry.id   AF-A0A4S5CTN0-F1
#
_cell.length_a   1.000
_cell.length_b   1.000
_cell.length_c   1.000
_cell.angle_alpha   90.00
_cell.angle_beta   90.00
_cell.angle_gamma   90.00
#
_symmetry.space_group_name_H-M   'P 1'
#
loop_
_entity.id
_entity.type
_entity.pdbx_description
1 polymer ?
#
loop_
_entity_poly.entity_id
_entity_poly.type
_entity_poly.pdbx_seq_one_letter_code
_entity_poly.pdbx_strand_id
1 'polypeptide(L)' 'MQSANDLMRAANKALAKGDDAALADMGFSPEHVDELRKNGGFPSTSIGNNTRMITYLRSIGEPHAR' A
#
# COMPACT_ATOMS: atom_id res chain seq x y z
N MET A 1 -4.45 -12.85 0.02
CA MET A 1 -3.37 -11.82 0.10
C MET A 1 -3.59 -10.71 -0.95
N GLN A 2 -4.64 -9.90 -0.80
CA GLN A 2 -4.85 -8.63 -1.55
C GLN A 2 -4.38 -7.41 -0.72
N SER A 3 -3.87 -7.63 0.50
CA SER A 3 -3.77 -6.64 1.57
C SER A 3 -2.91 -5.41 1.25
N ALA A 4 -1.83 -5.50 0.48
CA ALA A 4 -0.93 -4.36 0.27
C ALA A 4 -1.51 -3.29 -0.66
N ASN A 5 -2.26 -3.69 -1.69
CA ASN A 5 -2.88 -2.73 -2.63
C ASN A 5 -4.11 -2.06 -2.01
N ASP A 6 -4.90 -2.82 -1.26
CA ASP A 6 -6.02 -2.28 -0.50
C ASP A 6 -5.54 -1.33 0.59
N LEU A 7 -4.42 -1.64 1.27
CA LEU A 7 -3.78 -0.75 2.22
C LEU A 7 -3.34 0.57 1.55
N MET A 8 -2.67 0.50 0.40
CA MET A 8 -2.22 1.70 -0.33
C MET A 8 -3.40 2.56 -0.81
N ARG A 9 -4.49 1.94 -1.28
CA ARG A 9 -5.72 2.66 -1.66
C ARG A 9 -6.44 3.26 -0.46
N ALA A 10 -6.52 2.52 0.65
CA ALA A 10 -7.10 2.99 1.90
C ALA A 10 -6.31 4.19 2.46
N ALA A 11 -4.98 4.12 2.41
CA ALA A 11 -4.10 5.21 2.80
C ALA A 11 -4.30 6.45 1.92
N ASN A 12 -4.36 6.31 0.59
CA ASN A 12 -4.66 7.46 -0.28
C ASN A 12 -6.04 8.07 0.02
N LYS A 13 -7.03 7.24 0.32
CA LYS A 13 -8.38 7.70 0.67
C LYS A 13 -8.42 8.43 2.02
N ALA A 14 -7.68 7.93 3.02
CA ALA A 14 -7.54 8.58 4.31
C ALA A 14 -6.78 9.92 4.18
N LEU A 15 -5.68 9.93 3.42
CA LEU A 15 -4.89 11.12 3.12
C LEU A 15 -5.72 12.21 2.43
N ALA A 16 -6.52 11.84 1.42
CA ALA A 16 -7.40 12.77 0.71
C ALA A 16 -8.50 13.37 1.62
N LYS A 17 -8.89 12.66 2.68
CA LYS A 17 -9.83 13.13 3.69
C LYS A 17 -9.15 13.90 4.84
N GLY A 18 -7.83 13.89 4.92
CA GLY A 18 -7.08 14.38 6.08
C GLY A 18 -7.28 13.54 7.34
N ASP A 19 -7.61 12.25 7.18
CA ASP A 19 -7.89 11.33 8.27
C ASP A 19 -6.60 10.68 8.77
N ASP A 20 -5.84 11.45 9.55
CA ASP A 20 -4.55 11.03 10.12
C ASP A 20 -4.72 9.85 11.11
N ALA A 21 -5.89 9.72 11.74
CA ALA A 21 -6.21 8.61 12.64
C ALA A 21 -6.33 7.28 11.88
N ALA A 22 -7.00 7.28 10.73
CA ALA A 22 -7.06 6.11 9.87
C ALA A 22 -5.67 5.70 9.33
N LEU A 23 -4.79 6.68 9.03
CA LEU A 23 -3.41 6.39 8.63
C LEU A 23 -2.61 5.77 9.78
N ALA A 24 -2.76 6.28 11.01
CA ALA A 24 -2.12 5.70 12.18
C ALA A 24 -2.61 4.27 12.48
N ASP A 25 -3.92 4.00 12.34
CA ASP A 25 -4.51 2.66 12.51
C ASP A 25 -3.98 1.66 11.47
N MET A 26 -3.72 2.12 10.25
CA MET A 26 -3.05 1.35 9.19
C MET A 26 -1.55 1.12 9.44
N GLY A 27 -0.98 1.70 10.50
CA GLY A 27 0.42 1.57 10.89
C GLY A 27 1.36 2.60 10.26
N PHE A 28 0.85 3.70 9.71
CA PHE A 28 1.70 4.76 9.18
C PHE A 28 2.20 5.68 10.29
N SER A 29 3.53 5.86 10.34
CA SER A 29 4.16 6.85 11.20
C SER A 29 3.84 8.28 10.72
N PRO A 30 3.81 9.28 11.62
CA PRO A 30 3.55 10.67 11.26
C PRO A 30 4.50 11.22 10.18
N GLU A 31 5.76 10.79 10.22
CA GLU A 31 6.78 11.16 9.23
C GLU A 31 6.41 10.67 7.82
N HIS A 32 5.94 9.43 7.69
CA HIS A 32 5.48 8.87 6.42
C HIS A 32 4.19 9.54 5.93
N VAL A 33 3.30 9.95 6.84
CA VAL A 33 2.07 10.67 6.48
C VAL A 33 2.39 12.05 5.91
N ASP A 34 3.36 12.76 6.51
CA ASP A 34 3.82 14.05 6.00
C ASP A 34 4.46 13.93 4.60
N GLU A 35 5.27 12.90 4.38
CA GLU A 35 5.82 12.59 3.05
C GLU A 35 4.72 12.24 2.04
N LEU A 36 3.72 11.44 2.43
CA LEU A 36 2.58 11.12 1.58
C LEU A 36 1.78 12.38 1.25
N ARG A 37 1.55 13.28 2.21
CA ARG A 37 0.87 14.57 1.98
C ARG A 37 1.63 15.43 0.98
N LYS A 38 2.95 15.56 1.13
CA LYS A 38 3.82 16.30 0.20
C LYS A 38 3.79 15.73 -1.22
N ASN A 39 3.71 14.41 -1.34
CA ASN A 39 3.71 13.70 -2.62
C ASN A 39 2.30 13.46 -3.22
N GLY A 40 1.23 13.79 -2.49
CA GLY A 40 -0.15 13.52 -2.91
C GLY A 40 -0.59 12.05 -2.79
N GLY A 41 0.08 11.27 -1.94
CA GLY A 41 -0.20 9.86 -1.67
C GLY A 41 0.73 8.89 -2.37
N PHE A 42 0.36 7.61 -2.39
CA PHE A 42 1.09 6.56 -3.07
C PHE A 42 1.01 6.75 -4.58
N PRO A 43 2.15 6.84 -5.29
CA PRO A 43 2.16 6.96 -6.73
C PRO A 43 1.67 5.67 -7.39
N SER A 44 0.94 5.82 -8.50
CA SER A 44 0.38 4.70 -9.28
C SER A 44 1.44 3.69 -9.74
N THR A 45 2.68 4.14 -9.94
CA THR A 45 3.85 3.32 -10.25
C THR A 45 4.19 2.35 -9.12
N SER A 46 4.19 2.80 -7.87
CA SER A 46 4.46 1.95 -6.70
C SER A 46 3.34 0.94 -6.46
N ILE A 47 2.09 1.31 -6.67
CA ILE A 47 0.93 0.39 -6.60
C ILE A 47 1.05 -0.69 -7.68
N GLY A 48 1.38 -0.29 -8.91
CA GLY A 48 1.60 -1.23 -10.02
C GLY A 48 2.78 -2.17 -9.79
N ASN A 49 3.88 -1.65 -9.23
CA ASN A 49 5.08 -2.44 -8.95
C ASN A 49 4.83 -3.48 -7.85
N ASN A 50 4.15 -3.09 -6.77
CA ASN A 50 3.73 -4.04 -5.73
C ASN A 50 2.77 -5.11 -6.26
N THR A 51 1.84 -4.74 -7.14
CA THR A 51 0.92 -5.70 -7.78
C THR A 51 1.69 -6.76 -8.58
N ARG A 52 2.65 -6.33 -9.40
CA ARG A 52 3.51 -7.23 -10.16
C ARG A 52 4.37 -8.10 -9.25
N MET A 53 4.93 -7.53 -8.19
CA MET A 53 5.76 -8.26 -7.23
C MET A 53 4.95 -9.30 -6.45
N ILE A 54 3.75 -8.98 -5.96
CA ILE A 54 2.85 -9.94 -5.30
C ILE A 54 2.42 -11.06 -6.26
N THR A 55 2.14 -10.71 -7.51
CA THR A 55 1.78 -11.69 -8.55
C THR A 55 2.95 -12.60 -8.87
N TYR A 56 4.16 -12.04 -8.97
CA TYR A 56 5.39 -12.79 -9.16
C TYR A 56 5.68 -13.71 -7.96
N LEU A 57 5.60 -13.19 -6.73
CA LEU A 57 5.75 -13.96 -5.50
C LEU A 57 4.72 -15.10 -5.40
N ARG A 58 3.48 -14.89 -5.88
CA ARG A 58 2.46 -15.95 -5.99
C ARG A 58 2.84 -17.01 -7.02
N SER A 59 3.39 -16.60 -8.16
CA SER A 59 3.82 -17.54 -9.20
C SER A 59 5.05 -18.37 -8.80
N ILE A 60 5.93 -17.85 -7.96
CA ILE A 60 7.11 -18.59 -7.45
C ILE A 60 6.83 -19.30 -6.11
N GLY A 61 5.80 -18.87 -5.38
CA GLY A 61 5.35 -19.43 -4.10
C GLY A 61 4.33 -20.55 -4.23
N GLU A 62 4.06 -21.04 -5.45
CA GLU A 62 3.51 -22.36 -5.70
C GLU A 62 4.68 -23.35 -5.74
N PRO A 63 5.12 -23.94 -4.61
CA PRO A 63 5.90 -25.16 -4.71
C PRO A 63 4.99 -26.18 -5.39
N HIS A 64 5.56 -26.91 -6.32
CA HIS A 64 5.13 -28.27 -6.62
C HIS A 64 4.93 -29.02 -5.28
N ALA A 65 3.72 -28.98 -4.74
CA ALA A 65 3.24 -29.95 -3.79
C ALA A 65 2.65 -31.08 -4.65
N ARG A 66 3.53 -31.99 -5.07
CA ARG A 66 3.15 -33.28 -5.60
C ARG A 66 3.75 -34.37 -4.73
#